data_AF-A0A1X6NZ94-F1
#
_entry.id   AF-A0A1X6NZ94-F1
#
_cell.length_a   1.000
_cell.length_b   1.000
_cell.length_c   1.000
_cell.angle_alpha   90.00
_cell.angle_beta   90.00
_cell.angle_gamma   90.00
#
_symmetry.space_group_name_H-M   'P 1'
#
loop_
_entity.id
_entity.type
_entity.pdbx_description
1 polymer ?
#
loop_
_entity_poly.entity_id
_entity_poly.type
_entity_poly.pdbx_seq_one_letter_code
_entity_poly.pdbx_strand_id
1 'polypeptide(L)'
;MLAIMGASGAGKTTLLNLLAGRLPADGGAVCTAGSVRVNGHPRVVATFKRQAAYVVQEAPLFGQLSAREALTFSARLRLPRGLGAAAIDARVDGVLAELGLPPAVAATRVGGGWSAASAGGSAAAWRLGPSW
;
A
#
# COMPACT_ATOMS: atom_id res chain seq x y z
N MET A 1 -6.30 16.53 -4.46
CA MET A 1 -5.28 15.56 -4.90
C MET A 1 -4.02 16.34 -5.25
N LEU A 2 -2.83 15.91 -4.81
CA LEU A 2 -1.55 16.59 -5.07
C LEU A 2 -0.66 15.66 -5.90
N ALA A 3 -0.03 16.19 -6.95
CA ALA A 3 0.91 15.46 -7.78
C ALA A 3 2.31 16.07 -7.66
N ILE A 4 3.33 15.22 -7.52
CA ILE A 4 4.74 15.62 -7.50
C ILE A 4 5.38 15.09 -8.78
N MET A 5 5.82 15.99 -9.67
CA MET A 5 6.37 15.66 -10.99
C MET A 5 7.80 16.18 -11.13
N GLY A 6 8.63 15.50 -11.94
CA GLY A 6 9.99 15.95 -12.28
C GLY A 6 10.81 14.84 -12.95
N ALA A 7 12.04 15.16 -13.39
CA ALA A 7 12.95 14.21 -14.04
C ALA A 7 13.30 12.99 -13.17
N SER A 8 13.65 11.86 -13.77
CA SER A 8 14.15 10.69 -13.03
C SER A 8 15.38 11.09 -12.21
N GLY A 9 15.49 10.59 -10.97
CA GLY A 9 16.60 10.95 -10.06
C GLY A 9 16.44 12.27 -9.30
N ALA A 10 15.42 13.09 -9.57
CA ALA A 10 15.18 14.34 -8.84
C ALA A 10 14.76 14.18 -7.35
N GLY A 11 14.88 12.99 -6.77
CA GLY A 11 14.61 12.76 -5.34
C GLY A 11 13.12 12.68 -4.96
N LYS A 12 12.19 12.52 -5.91
CA LYS A 12 10.73 12.39 -5.62
C LYS A 12 10.42 11.25 -4.65
N THR A 13 10.95 10.06 -4.94
CA THR A 13 10.79 8.89 -4.07
C THR A 13 11.47 9.12 -2.72
N THR A 14 12.62 9.79 -2.70
CA THR A 14 13.35 10.16 -1.47
C THR A 14 12.52 11.10 -0.60
N LEU A 15 11.88 12.12 -1.19
CA LEU A 15 11.00 13.04 -0.49
C LEU A 15 9.79 12.32 0.11
N LEU A 16 9.15 11.44 -0.66
CA LEU A 16 8.03 10.65 -0.17
C LEU A 16 8.44 9.70 0.96
N ASN A 17 9.61 9.06 0.86
CA ASN A 17 10.16 8.23 1.93
C ASN A 17 10.49 9.03 3.20
N LEU A 18 11.01 10.26 3.05
CA LEU A 18 11.27 11.17 4.16
C LEU A 18 9.98 11.60 4.87
N LEU A 19 8.95 11.96 4.10
CA LEU A 19 7.62 12.30 4.62
C LEU A 19 6.95 11.09 5.28
N ALA A 20 7.15 9.88 4.75
CA ALA A 20 6.69 8.63 5.34
C ALA A 20 7.47 8.21 6.61
N GLY A 21 8.60 8.88 6.92
CA GLY A 21 9.47 8.52 8.04
C GLY A 21 10.20 7.18 7.82
N ARG A 22 10.50 6.86 6.56
CA ARG A 22 11.12 5.61 6.12
C ARG A 22 12.49 5.81 5.46
N LEU A 23 13.09 6.99 5.54
CA LEU A 23 14.41 7.23 5.00
C LEU A 23 15.46 6.65 5.97
N PRO A 24 16.16 5.56 5.61
CA PRO A 24 17.26 5.05 6.43
C PRO A 24 18.43 6.04 6.38
N ALA A 25 19.19 6.13 7.47
CA ALA A 25 20.48 6.81 7.44
C ALA A 25 21.51 5.82 6.90
N ASP A 26 22.08 6.08 5.72
CA ASP A 26 23.18 5.27 5.16
C ASP A 26 24.53 5.57 5.85
N GLY A 27 24.50 6.36 6.93
CA GLY A 27 25.59 6.80 7.78
C GLY A 27 25.20 8.09 8.52
N GLY A 28 25.48 8.19 9.82
CA GLY A 28 25.16 9.38 10.61
C GLY A 28 23.66 9.56 10.91
N ALA A 29 23.19 10.81 10.93
CA ALA A 29 21.79 11.17 11.22
C ALA A 29 21.13 11.85 10.02
N VAL A 30 19.85 11.53 9.77
CA VAL A 30 19.04 12.23 8.77
C VAL A 30 18.70 13.63 9.30
N CYS A 31 19.46 14.63 8.87
CA CYS A 31 19.18 16.03 9.20
C CYS A 31 18.08 16.56 8.26
N THR A 32 16.93 16.94 8.83
CA THR A 32 15.87 17.61 8.09
C THR A 32 15.78 19.07 8.53
N ALA A 33 15.75 19.98 7.57
CA ALA A 33 15.47 21.39 7.82
C ALA A 33 13.97 21.66 7.66
N GLY A 34 13.41 22.45 8.57
CA GLY A 34 11.99 22.82 8.56
C GLY A 34 11.09 21.94 9.44
N SER A 35 9.78 22.20 9.38
CA SER A 35 8.78 21.51 10.21
C SER A 35 7.65 20.96 9.36
N VAL A 36 7.27 19.70 9.59
CA VAL A 36 6.08 19.08 9.01
C VAL A 36 4.97 19.07 10.04
N ARG A 37 3.78 19.54 9.67
CA ARG A 37 2.60 19.54 10.54
C ARG A 37 1.51 18.63 9.95
N VAL A 38 0.88 17.83 10.81
CA VAL A 38 -0.25 16.95 10.47
C VAL A 38 -1.43 17.43 11.31
N ASN A 39 -2.52 17.83 10.65
CA ASN A 39 -3.71 18.40 11.31
C ASN A 39 -3.36 19.57 12.26
N GLY A 40 -2.42 20.45 11.87
CA GLY A 40 -1.99 21.60 12.68
C GLY A 40 -0.94 21.29 13.76
N HIS A 41 -0.72 20.02 14.09
CA HIS A 41 0.25 19.59 15.11
C HIS A 41 1.59 19.17 14.51
N PRO A 42 2.72 19.33 15.21
CA PRO A 42 4.01 18.82 14.75
C PRO A 42 3.96 17.31 14.46
N ARG A 43 4.57 16.88 13.35
CA ARG A 43 4.63 15.46 12.99
C ARG A 43 5.48 14.69 14.01
N VAL A 44 4.86 13.73 14.69
CA VAL A 44 5.56 12.76 15.54
C VAL A 44 5.76 11.47 14.76
N VAL A 45 7.01 11.14 14.41
CA VAL A 45 7.34 9.99 13.54
C VAL A 45 6.80 8.67 14.10
N ALA A 46 6.82 8.50 15.43
CA ALA A 46 6.33 7.29 16.10
C ALA A 46 4.82 7.04 15.91
N THR A 47 4.00 8.10 15.89
CA THR A 47 2.54 7.99 15.75
C THR A 47 2.07 8.18 14.30
N PHE A 48 2.90 8.80 13.45
CA PHE A 48 2.56 9.11 12.06
C PHE A 48 2.16 7.87 11.25
N LYS A 49 2.81 6.73 11.48
CA LYS A 49 2.47 5.45 10.81
C LYS A 49 1.03 4.96 11.10
N ARG A 50 0.39 5.44 12.17
CA ARG A 50 -1.02 5.13 12.49
C ARG A 50 -2.01 6.07 11.80
N GLN A 51 -1.54 7.25 11.38
CA GLN A 51 -2.36 8.32 10.80
C GLN A 51 -2.25 8.38 9.27
N ALA A 52 -1.16 7.86 8.70
CA ALA A 52 -0.88 7.90 7.28
C ALA A 52 -0.67 6.48 6.71
N ALA A 53 -1.12 6.29 5.47
CA ALA A 53 -0.82 5.10 4.68
C ALA A 53 0.23 5.43 3.60
N TYR A 54 1.17 4.53 3.38
CA TYR A 54 2.19 4.64 2.35
C TYR A 54 2.13 3.39 1.47
N VAL A 55 1.96 3.59 0.16
CA VAL A 55 1.99 2.53 -0.85
C VAL A 55 3.36 2.59 -1.51
N VAL A 56 4.11 1.49 -1.42
CA VAL A 56 5.42 1.34 -2.07
C VAL A 56 5.23 1.02 -3.55
N GLN A 57 6.22 1.39 -4.38
CA GLN A 57 6.20 1.09 -5.82
C GLN A 57 6.21 -0.43 -6.08
N GLU A 58 6.97 -1.19 -5.29
CA GLU A 58 7.00 -2.66 -5.35
C GLU A 58 6.57 -3.23 -4.00
N ALA A 59 5.41 -3.86 -3.96
CA ALA A 59 4.93 -4.57 -2.79
C ALA A 59 5.14 -6.08 -3.02
N PRO A 60 6.10 -6.73 -2.33
CA PRO A 60 6.19 -8.18 -2.37
C PRO A 60 4.94 -8.74 -1.68
N LEU A 61 3.95 -9.14 -2.46
CA LEU A 61 2.82 -9.92 -1.97
C LEU A 61 3.24 -11.40 -1.94
N PHE A 62 2.82 -12.13 -0.92
CA PHE A 62 3.00 -13.57 -0.88
C PHE A 62 2.25 -14.17 -2.07
N GLY A 63 2.96 -14.66 -3.09
CA GLY A 63 2.35 -15.24 -4.30
C GLY A 63 1.45 -16.46 -4.03
N GLN A 64 1.49 -17.01 -2.82
CA GLN A 64 0.62 -18.09 -2.38
C GLN A 64 -0.75 -17.63 -1.88
N LEU A 65 -0.93 -16.32 -1.61
CA LEU A 65 -2.18 -15.75 -1.13
C LEU A 65 -2.99 -15.15 -2.28
N SER A 66 -4.31 -15.20 -2.15
CA SER A 66 -5.26 -14.42 -2.94
C SER A 66 -5.38 -12.99 -2.41
N ALA A 67 -5.91 -12.08 -3.22
CA ALA A 67 -6.12 -10.69 -2.81
C ALA A 67 -7.04 -10.59 -1.57
N ARG A 68 -8.08 -11.44 -1.51
CA ARG A 68 -8.96 -11.54 -0.34
C ARG A 68 -8.19 -12.00 0.90
N GLU A 69 -7.39 -13.06 0.81
CA GLU A 69 -6.62 -13.57 1.95
C GLU A 69 -5.60 -12.55 2.46
N ALA A 70 -4.91 -11.85 1.55
CA ALA A 70 -3.95 -10.80 1.89
C ALA A 70 -4.64 -9.62 2.59
N LEU A 71 -5.82 -9.20 2.12
CA LEU A 71 -6.61 -8.14 2.74
C LEU A 71 -7.16 -8.57 4.10
N THR A 72 -7.69 -9.79 4.23
CA THR A 72 -8.16 -10.34 5.51
C THR A 72 -7.02 -10.44 6.52
N PHE A 73 -5.84 -10.88 6.10
CA PHE A 73 -4.64 -10.92 6.94
C PHE A 73 -4.24 -9.52 7.42
N SER A 74 -4.16 -8.55 6.51
CA SER A 74 -3.87 -7.14 6.84
C SER A 74 -4.92 -6.54 7.77
N ALA A 75 -6.21 -6.84 7.54
CA ALA A 75 -7.32 -6.37 8.35
C ALA A 75 -7.22 -6.90 9.79
N ARG A 76 -6.93 -8.19 9.98
CA ARG A 76 -6.75 -8.79 11.32
C ARG A 76 -5.58 -8.21 12.09
N LEU A 77 -4.52 -7.75 11.41
CA LEU A 77 -3.37 -7.12 12.05
C LEU A 77 -3.60 -5.65 12.41
N ARG A 78 -4.42 -4.94 11.62
CA ARG A 78 -4.62 -3.48 11.77
C ARG A 78 -5.88 -3.12 12.55
N LEU A 79 -6.91 -3.95 12.52
CA LEU A 79 -8.17 -3.71 13.20
C LEU A 79 -8.13 -4.14 14.68
N PRO A 80 -8.93 -3.53 15.56
CA PRO A 80 -9.05 -3.95 16.95
C PRO A 80 -9.42 -5.42 17.10
N ARG A 81 -8.78 -6.12 18.05
CA ARG A 81 -8.97 -7.57 18.29
C ARG A 81 -10.38 -7.97 18.72
N GLY A 82 -11.22 -7.01 19.12
CA GLY A 82 -12.61 -7.24 19.51
C GLY A 82 -13.62 -7.20 18.36
N LEU A 83 -13.20 -6.90 17.11
CA LEU A 83 -14.10 -6.99 15.97
C LEU A 83 -14.43 -8.45 15.65
N GLY A 84 -15.72 -8.75 15.51
CA GLY A 84 -16.20 -10.05 15.03
C GLY A 84 -15.77 -10.32 13.59
N ALA A 85 -15.63 -11.61 13.26
CA ALA A 85 -15.22 -12.05 11.91
C ALA A 85 -16.11 -11.46 10.80
N ALA A 86 -17.43 -11.42 11.00
CA ALA A 86 -18.37 -10.85 10.04
C ALA A 86 -18.11 -9.37 9.73
N ALA A 87 -17.68 -8.57 10.72
CA ALA A 87 -17.39 -7.16 10.51
C ALA A 87 -16.05 -6.95 9.79
N ILE A 88 -15.09 -7.86 9.99
CA ILE A 88 -13.84 -7.88 9.23
C ILE A 88 -14.13 -8.25 7.77
N ASP A 89 -14.93 -9.29 7.54
CA ASP A 89 -15.28 -9.74 6.19
C ASP A 89 -16.03 -8.65 5.42
N ALA A 90 -17.02 -8.00 6.05
CA ALA A 90 -17.72 -6.86 5.47
C ALA A 90 -16.77 -5.70 5.11
N ARG A 91 -15.73 -5.46 5.92
CA ARG A 91 -14.74 -4.43 5.62
C ARG A 91 -13.84 -4.81 4.45
N VAL A 92 -13.45 -6.09 4.36
CA VAL A 92 -12.66 -6.62 3.23
C VAL A 92 -13.47 -6.56 1.93
N ASP A 93 -14.75 -6.91 1.97
CA ASP A 93 -15.66 -6.82 0.83
C ASP A 93 -15.80 -5.38 0.32
N GLY A 94 -15.95 -4.43 1.24
CA GLY A 94 -15.99 -3.00 0.88
C GLY A 94 -14.71 -2.54 0.17
N VAL A 95 -13.54 -2.93 0.68
CA VAL A 95 -12.25 -2.58 0.05
C VAL A 95 -12.10 -3.24 -1.32
N LEU A 96 -12.51 -4.50 -1.48
CA LEU A 96 -12.47 -5.18 -2.78
C LEU A 96 -13.39 -4.50 -3.81
N ALA A 97 -14.58 -4.05 -3.39
CA ALA A 97 -15.49 -3.30 -4.23
C ALA A 97 -14.93 -1.93 -4.63
N GLU A 98 -14.34 -1.18 -3.69
CA GLU A 98 -13.67 0.10 -3.96
C GLU A 98 -12.50 -0.05 -4.94
N LEU A 99 -11.78 -1.17 -4.87
CA LEU A 99 -10.69 -1.51 -5.78
C LEU A 99 -11.17 -2.08 -7.13
N GLY A 100 -12.48 -2.24 -7.32
CA GLY A 100 -13.06 -2.79 -8.54
C GLY A 100 -12.69 -4.26 -8.80
N LEU A 101 -12.35 -5.01 -7.75
CA LEU A 101 -11.96 -6.42 -7.84
C LEU A 101 -13.20 -7.32 -7.73
N PRO A 102 -13.63 -7.98 -8.81
CA PRO A 102 -14.75 -8.92 -8.73
C PRO A 102 -14.37 -10.13 -7.86
N PRO A 103 -15.34 -10.77 -7.20
CA PRO A 103 -15.09 -11.87 -6.25
C PRO A 103 -14.25 -13.02 -6.82
N ALA A 104 -14.42 -13.33 -8.11
CA ALA A 104 -13.67 -14.38 -8.80
C ALA A 104 -12.16 -14.06 -8.90
N VAL A 105 -11.82 -12.78 -9.17
CA VAL A 105 -10.42 -12.34 -9.26
C VAL A 105 -9.82 -12.19 -7.86
N ALA A 106 -10.61 -11.75 -6.89
CA ALA A 106 -10.18 -11.61 -5.50
C ALA A 106 -9.81 -12.95 -4.83
N ALA A 107 -10.40 -14.05 -5.28
CA ALA A 107 -10.12 -15.41 -4.80
C ALA A 107 -8.96 -16.11 -5.54
N THR A 108 -8.43 -15.51 -6.61
CA THR A 108 -7.32 -16.09 -7.37
C THR A 108 -5.99 -15.78 -6.68
N ARG A 109 -5.11 -16.79 -6.58
CA ARG A 109 -3.76 -16.62 -6.01
C ARG A 109 -2.92 -15.69 -6.87
N VAL A 110 -2.23 -14.76 -6.23
CA VAL A 110 -1.41 -13.73 -6.90
C VAL A 110 -0.23 -14.34 -7.67
N GLY A 111 0.29 -15.51 -7.24
CA GLY A 111 1.43 -16.21 -7.84
C GLY A 111 1.08 -17.34 -8.81
N GLY A 112 -0.20 -17.58 -9.10
CA GLY A 112 -0.60 -18.51 -10.16
C GLY A 112 -0.55 -17.79 -11.50
N GLY A 113 0.35 -18.20 -12.41
CA GLY A 113 0.56 -17.60 -13.72
C GLY A 113 -0.75 -17.25 -14.44
N TRP A 114 -1.08 -15.96 -14.44
CA TRP A 114 -2.27 -15.43 -15.10
C TRP A 114 -1.89 -15.15 -16.56
N SER A 115 -2.27 -16.03 -17.49
CA SER A 115 -2.09 -15.76 -18.92
C SER A 115 -2.96 -14.56 -19.33
N ALA A 116 -2.33 -13.57 -19.96
CA ALA A 116 -2.88 -12.26 -20.23
C ALA A 116 -3.83 -12.25 -21.45
N ALA A 117 -4.91 -13.04 -21.43
CA ALA A 117 -5.81 -13.17 -22.58
C ALA A 117 -7.28 -12.74 -22.33
N SER A 118 -7.73 -12.44 -21.11
CA SER A 118 -9.18 -12.26 -20.87
C SER A 118 -9.60 -11.12 -19.92
N ALA A 119 -8.81 -10.07 -19.74
CA ALA A 119 -9.27 -8.89 -18.99
C ALA A 119 -8.65 -7.59 -19.51
N GLY A 120 -9.14 -7.12 -20.65
CA GLY A 120 -8.95 -5.73 -21.07
C GLY A 120 -9.62 -4.80 -20.06
N GLY A 121 -8.82 -4.03 -19.32
CA GLY A 121 -9.28 -2.89 -18.51
C GLY A 121 -8.99 -2.96 -17.01
N SER A 122 -9.17 -4.11 -16.35
CA SER A 122 -9.01 -4.19 -14.87
C SER A 122 -7.69 -4.81 -14.39
N ALA A 123 -6.91 -5.42 -15.29
CA ALA A 123 -5.62 -6.04 -14.95
C ALA A 123 -4.46 -5.04 -14.86
N ALA A 124 -4.61 -3.82 -15.40
CA ALA A 124 -3.58 -2.78 -15.35
C ALA A 124 -3.31 -2.26 -13.93
N ALA A 125 -4.26 -2.43 -13.00
CA ALA A 125 -4.08 -2.04 -11.59
C ALA A 125 -3.28 -3.07 -10.77
N TRP A 126 -3.08 -4.29 -11.27
CA TRP A 126 -2.46 -5.40 -10.53
C TRP A 126 -1.26 -6.05 -11.24
N ARG A 127 -0.95 -5.65 -12.49
CA ARG A 127 0.20 -6.12 -13.29
C ARG A 127 1.21 -5.00 -13.57
N LEU A 128 1.86 -4.49 -12.54
CA LEU A 128 3.17 -3.82 -12.69
C LEU A 128 4.18 -4.60 -11.86
N GLY A 129 4.63 -5.72 -12.43
CA GLY A 129 5.87 -6.41 -12.08
C GLY A 129 6.59 -6.72 -13.40
N PRO A 130 7.85 -6.30 -13.60
CA PRO A 130 8.48 -6.36 -14.91
C PRO A 130 8.94 -7.78 -15.26
N SER A 131 8.71 -8.12 -16.52
CA SER A 131 9.51 -9.06 -17.30
C SER A 131 10.91 -8.46 -17.48
N TRP A 132 11.93 -9.14 -16.95
CA TRP A 132 13.39 -8.90 -17.09
C TRP A 132 13.90 -7.49 -16.76
#